data_AF-A0AAN6RU42-F1
#
_entry.id   AF-A0AAN6RU42-F1
#
_cell.length_a   1.000
_cell.length_b   1.000
_cell.length_c   1.000
_cell.angle_alpha   90.00
_cell.angle_beta   90.00
_cell.angle_gamma   90.00
#
_symmetry.space_group_name_H-M   'P 1'
#
loop_
_entity.id
_entity.type
_entity.pdbx_description
1 polymer ?
#
loop_
_entity_poly.entity_id
_entity_poly.type
_entity_poly.pdbx_seq_one_letter_code
_entity_poly.pdbx_strand_id
1 'polypeptide(L)'
;TKMTPQIPYDRLVHLYKDLTHLSQIASSQLTLHPAFPRNSPPLVGLAAAQAHVEALVGATNGTLVMRVDKITVGEDGVFGCVIGVIEAGGSQSQKADGGKGATTGGGGEGWNGRGVMRMPFCGLWRFDEKGMAVEHWENAADPEAFGKWLIGGE
;
A
#
# COMPACT_ATOMS: atom_id res chain seq x y z
N THR A 1 -11.70 -21.36 19.39
CA THR A 1 -11.08 -20.38 20.31
C THR A 1 -11.23 -19.01 19.68
N LYS A 2 -11.66 -17.96 20.40
CA LYS A 2 -11.74 -16.62 19.80
C LYS A 2 -10.33 -16.16 19.42
N MET A 3 -10.15 -15.71 18.19
CA MET A 3 -8.89 -15.12 17.75
C MET A 3 -8.62 -13.84 18.54
N THR A 4 -7.37 -13.61 18.93
CA THR A 4 -6.99 -12.36 19.60
C THR A 4 -6.80 -11.26 18.55
N PRO A 5 -7.45 -10.10 18.67
CA PRO A 5 -7.36 -9.02 17.68
C PRO A 5 -5.94 -8.44 17.54
N GLN A 6 -5.08 -8.65 18.52
CA GLN A 6 -3.67 -8.27 18.47
C GLN A 6 -2.91 -8.95 17.32
N ILE A 7 -3.22 -10.21 16.99
CA ILE A 7 -2.50 -10.96 15.95
C ILE A 7 -2.72 -10.32 14.57
N PRO A 8 -3.98 -10.08 14.11
CA PRO A 8 -4.22 -9.29 12.90
C PRO A 8 -3.60 -7.90 12.94
N TYR A 9 -3.66 -7.22 14.09
CA TYR A 9 -3.10 -5.87 14.23
C TYR A 9 -1.59 -5.85 13.96
N ASP A 10 -0.82 -6.72 14.61
CA ASP A 10 0.63 -6.79 14.46
C ASP A 10 1.04 -7.17 13.02
N ARG A 11 0.26 -8.05 12.38
CA ARG A 11 0.45 -8.41 10.98
C ARG A 11 0.21 -7.24 10.03
N LEU A 12 -0.81 -6.42 10.28
CA LEU A 12 -1.04 -5.20 9.51
C LEU A 12 0.09 -4.18 9.75
N VAL A 13 0.54 -3.99 10.99
CA VAL A 13 1.71 -3.14 11.29
C VAL A 13 2.95 -3.62 10.53
N HIS A 14 3.17 -4.93 10.46
CA HIS A 14 4.28 -5.51 9.73
C HIS A 14 4.16 -5.30 8.22
N LEU A 15 3.00 -5.61 7.64
CA LEU A 15 2.74 -5.47 6.21
C LEU A 15 2.90 -4.02 5.75
N TYR A 16 2.31 -3.05 6.46
CA TYR A 16 2.29 -1.67 5.99
C TYR A 16 3.64 -0.95 6.11
N LYS A 17 4.65 -1.57 6.76
CA LYS A 17 6.05 -1.12 6.69
C LYS A 17 6.72 -1.54 5.38
N ASP A 18 6.34 -2.69 4.84
CA ASP A 18 6.86 -3.23 3.59
C ASP A 18 5.82 -4.17 2.98
N LEU A 19 5.15 -3.69 1.93
CA LEU A 19 4.06 -4.43 1.31
C LEU A 19 4.52 -5.74 0.66
N THR A 20 5.82 -5.88 0.35
CA THR A 20 6.37 -7.12 -0.20
C THR A 20 6.27 -8.30 0.78
N HIS A 21 5.97 -8.04 2.06
CA HIS A 21 5.75 -9.06 3.07
C HIS A 21 4.34 -9.68 3.09
N LEU A 22 3.48 -9.44 2.09
CA LEU A 22 2.12 -9.99 2.03
C LEU A 22 2.07 -11.51 2.26
N SER A 23 2.98 -12.27 1.64
CA SER A 23 3.13 -13.72 1.81
C SER A 23 3.36 -14.20 3.24
N GLN A 24 3.84 -13.33 4.14
CA GLN A 24 4.09 -13.67 5.54
C GLN A 24 2.82 -13.55 6.40
N ILE A 25 1.82 -12.80 5.92
CA ILE A 25 0.61 -12.50 6.67
C ILE A 25 -0.67 -13.09 6.08
N ALA A 26 -0.62 -13.55 4.82
CA ALA A 26 -1.79 -13.99 4.08
C ALA A 26 -1.86 -15.51 3.88
N SER A 27 -3.10 -16.01 3.83
CA SER A 27 -3.42 -17.38 3.46
C SER A 27 -3.10 -17.63 1.99
N SER A 28 -2.78 -18.89 1.65
CA SER A 28 -2.60 -19.31 0.25
C SER A 28 -3.84 -19.09 -0.62
N GLN A 29 -5.03 -18.99 0.00
CA GLN A 29 -6.32 -18.75 -0.66
C GLN A 29 -6.77 -17.28 -0.59
N LEU A 30 -5.88 -16.32 -0.32
CA LEU A 30 -6.21 -14.89 -0.26
C LEU A 30 -6.97 -14.45 -1.52
N THR A 31 -8.08 -13.73 -1.33
CA THR A 31 -8.73 -12.96 -2.40
C THR A 31 -8.41 -11.48 -2.21
N LEU A 32 -7.78 -10.86 -3.21
CA LEU A 32 -7.45 -9.43 -3.21
C LEU A 32 -8.34 -8.72 -4.23
N HIS A 33 -8.98 -7.63 -3.82
CA HIS A 33 -9.81 -6.76 -4.65
C HIS A 33 -9.03 -5.47 -4.94
N PRO A 34 -8.43 -5.30 -6.13
CA PRO A 34 -7.57 -4.16 -6.43
C PRO A 34 -8.35 -2.85 -6.49
N ALA A 35 -7.70 -1.75 -6.13
CA ALA A 35 -8.31 -0.42 -6.26
C ALA A 35 -8.46 0.01 -7.73
N PHE A 36 -7.50 -0.38 -8.58
CA PHE A 36 -7.42 -0.01 -9.98
C PHE A 36 -6.86 -1.16 -10.85
N PRO A 37 -7.33 -1.37 -12.09
CA PRO A 37 -8.50 -0.72 -12.72
C PRO A 37 -9.79 -0.92 -11.95
N ARG A 38 -10.72 0.05 -11.99
CA ARG A 38 -12.02 -0.13 -11.33
C ARG A 38 -12.74 -1.35 -11.90
N ASN A 39 -13.48 -2.05 -11.05
CA ASN A 39 -14.24 -3.25 -11.41
C ASN A 39 -13.38 -4.40 -11.98
N SER A 40 -12.07 -4.39 -11.70
CA SER A 40 -11.22 -5.55 -11.97
C SER A 40 -11.75 -6.77 -11.22
N PRO A 41 -11.73 -7.97 -11.83
CA PRO A 41 -12.05 -9.18 -11.10
C PRO A 41 -11.07 -9.35 -9.92
N PRO A 42 -11.51 -9.94 -8.80
CA PRO A 42 -10.61 -10.21 -7.68
C PRO A 42 -9.45 -11.12 -8.10
N LEU A 43 -8.26 -10.83 -7.57
CA LEU A 43 -7.09 -11.68 -7.69
C LEU A 43 -7.20 -12.80 -6.66
N VAL A 44 -7.26 -14.05 -7.14
CA VAL A 44 -7.45 -15.22 -6.29
C VAL A 44 -6.13 -15.96 -6.10
N GLY A 45 -5.79 -16.21 -4.84
CA GLY A 45 -4.59 -16.92 -4.42
C GLY A 45 -3.43 -15.99 -4.08
N LEU A 46 -2.61 -16.43 -3.13
CA LEU A 46 -1.51 -15.62 -2.60
C LEU A 46 -0.51 -15.18 -3.67
N ALA A 47 -0.19 -16.06 -4.61
CA ALA A 47 0.79 -15.75 -5.67
C ALA A 47 0.33 -14.58 -6.55
N ALA A 48 -0.95 -14.54 -6.93
CA ALA A 48 -1.51 -13.46 -7.75
C ALA A 48 -1.54 -12.14 -6.97
N ALA A 49 -1.96 -12.18 -5.70
CA ALA A 49 -1.99 -11.01 -4.83
C ALA A 49 -0.58 -10.46 -4.55
N GLN A 50 0.40 -11.33 -4.28
CA GLN A 50 1.80 -10.93 -4.06
C GLN A 50 2.39 -10.27 -5.32
N ALA A 51 2.17 -10.87 -6.49
CA ALA A 51 2.65 -10.31 -7.75
C ALA A 51 2.07 -8.92 -8.04
N HIS A 52 0.79 -8.69 -7.72
CA HIS A 52 0.15 -7.37 -7.83
C HIS A 52 0.82 -6.33 -6.94
N VAL A 53 1.06 -6.66 -5.68
CA VAL A 53 1.71 -5.77 -4.72
C VAL A 53 3.17 -5.47 -5.13
N GLU A 54 3.92 -6.47 -5.58
CA GLU A 54 5.28 -6.30 -6.07
C GLU A 54 5.32 -5.44 -7.34
N ALA A 55 4.38 -5.62 -8.25
CA ALA A 55 4.23 -4.78 -9.44
C ALA A 55 3.95 -3.32 -9.04
N LEU A 56 3.14 -3.08 -8.00
CA LEU A 56 2.87 -1.75 -7.48
C LEU A 56 4.14 -1.09 -6.93
N VAL A 57 4.89 -1.81 -6.09
CA VAL A 57 6.18 -1.33 -5.54
C VAL A 57 7.16 -1.04 -6.69
N GLY A 58 7.29 -1.94 -7.66
CA GLY A 58 8.14 -1.77 -8.84
C GLY A 58 7.74 -0.58 -9.70
N ALA A 59 6.44 -0.37 -9.93
CA ALA A 59 5.91 0.76 -10.70
C ALA A 59 6.21 2.13 -10.06
N THR A 60 6.58 2.15 -8.78
CA THR A 60 7.02 3.34 -8.04
C THR A 60 8.54 3.43 -7.83
N ASN A 61 9.34 2.54 -8.43
CA ASN A 61 10.79 2.41 -8.17
C ASN A 61 11.15 2.17 -6.70
N GLY A 62 10.27 1.51 -5.94
CA GLY A 62 10.45 1.37 -4.50
C GLY A 62 10.31 2.67 -3.70
N THR A 63 9.73 3.72 -4.27
CA THR A 63 9.42 4.97 -3.53
C THR A 63 8.06 4.93 -2.84
N LEU A 64 7.27 3.88 -3.06
CA LEU A 64 5.97 3.69 -2.41
C LEU A 64 6.10 3.62 -0.89
N VAL A 65 5.45 4.56 -0.21
CA VAL A 65 5.31 4.60 1.24
C VAL A 65 3.82 4.62 1.58
N MET A 66 3.39 3.66 2.40
CA MET A 66 2.05 3.66 2.98
C MET A 66 2.12 4.32 4.36
N ARG A 67 1.90 5.64 4.43
CA ARG A 67 1.88 6.37 5.70
C ARG A 67 0.58 6.03 6.44
N VAL A 68 0.66 5.16 7.44
CA VAL A 68 -0.48 4.72 8.23
C VAL A 68 -0.86 5.77 9.28
N ASP A 69 -2.11 6.20 9.28
CA ASP A 69 -2.68 7.08 10.30
C ASP A 69 -3.39 6.28 11.39
N LYS A 70 -4.10 5.20 11.02
CA LYS A 70 -4.84 4.36 11.96
C LYS A 70 -4.96 2.92 11.48
N ILE A 71 -4.81 1.99 12.42
CA ILE A 71 -5.19 0.58 12.27
C ILE A 71 -6.28 0.29 13.29
N THR A 72 -7.38 -0.33 12.85
CA THR A 72 -8.46 -0.82 13.72
C THR A 72 -8.69 -2.29 13.41
N VAL A 73 -8.81 -3.12 14.45
CA VAL A 73 -9.22 -4.52 14.33
C VAL A 73 -10.43 -4.72 15.23
N GLY A 74 -11.47 -5.38 14.71
CA GLY A 74 -12.67 -5.70 15.48
C GLY A 74 -12.35 -6.58 16.68
N GLU A 75 -13.18 -6.54 17.73
CA GLU A 75 -12.91 -7.30 18.97
C GLU A 75 -12.80 -8.82 18.76
N ASP A 76 -13.47 -9.34 17.74
CA ASP A 76 -13.40 -10.76 17.33
C ASP A 76 -12.16 -11.10 16.48
N GLY A 77 -11.38 -10.09 16.09
CA GLY A 77 -10.21 -10.19 15.23
C GLY A 77 -10.53 -10.46 13.76
N VAL A 78 -11.79 -10.64 13.37
CA VAL A 78 -12.16 -11.15 12.05
C VAL A 78 -11.95 -10.09 10.97
N PHE A 79 -12.21 -8.84 11.29
CA PHE A 79 -12.07 -7.72 10.36
C PHE A 79 -11.06 -6.69 10.86
N GLY A 80 -10.28 -6.16 9.92
CA GLY A 80 -9.35 -5.06 10.13
C GLY A 80 -9.49 -3.97 9.08
N CYS A 81 -9.13 -2.75 9.47
CA CYS A 81 -9.12 -1.58 8.59
C CYS A 81 -7.84 -0.79 8.84
N VAL A 82 -7.17 -0.39 7.76
CA VAL A 82 -6.00 0.49 7.77
C VAL A 82 -6.33 1.74 6.98
N ILE A 83 -6.17 2.90 7.60
CA ILE A 83 -6.39 4.21 6.97
C ILE A 83 -5.08 4.97 6.99
N GLY A 84 -4.79 5.67 5.90
CA GLY A 84 -3.58 6.47 5.80
C GLY A 84 -3.47 7.21 4.47
N VAL A 85 -2.23 7.50 4.09
CA VAL A 85 -1.88 8.21 2.87
C VAL A 85 -0.86 7.39 2.07
N ILE A 86 -1.14 7.17 0.79
CA ILE A 86 -0.17 6.64 -0.18
C ILE A 86 0.72 7.80 -0.59
N GLU A 87 2.04 7.62 -0.50
CA GLU A 87 3.05 8.56 -0.98
C GLU A 87 3.98 7.82 -1.95
N ALA A 88 4.21 8.37 -3.13
CA ALA A 88 5.22 7.85 -4.06
C ALA A 88 5.73 8.95 -4.99
N GLY A 89 6.91 8.74 -5.57
CA GLY A 89 7.60 9.77 -6.33
C GLY A 89 8.33 10.79 -5.45
N GLY A 90 9.20 11.56 -6.10
CA GLY A 90 10.23 12.37 -5.43
C GLY A 90 11.59 11.70 -5.50
N SER A 91 12.65 12.50 -5.61
CA SER A 91 14.01 12.00 -5.45
C SER A 91 14.19 11.52 -4.01
N GLN A 92 14.76 10.33 -3.82
CA GLN A 92 15.39 10.01 -2.55
C GLN A 92 16.49 11.06 -2.34
N SER A 93 16.18 12.12 -1.61
CA SER A 93 17.18 13.03 -1.09
C SER A 93 17.91 12.30 0.04
N GLN A 94 18.80 11.37 -0.31
CA GLN A 94 19.88 11.02 0.59
C GLN A 94 20.64 12.31 0.89
N LYS A 95 20.63 12.72 2.16
CA LYS A 95 21.44 13.85 2.63
C LYS A 95 22.91 13.55 2.36
N ALA A 96 23.46 14.18 1.33
CA ALA A 96 24.88 14.46 1.26
C ALA A 96 25.10 15.87 1.84
N ASP A 97 26.06 15.93 2.75
CA ASP A 97 26.53 17.12 3.46
C ASP A 97 27.05 18.21 2.50
N GLY A 98 26.88 19.47 2.90
CA GLY A 98 27.68 20.61 2.44
C GLY A 98 27.25 21.33 1.15
N GLY A 99 26.64 22.52 1.28
CA GLY A 99 26.64 23.51 0.19
C GLY A 99 25.61 24.63 0.32
N LYS A 100 26.02 25.80 0.80
CA LYS A 100 25.25 27.06 0.70
C LYS A 100 25.18 27.52 -0.76
N GLY A 101 23.96 27.72 -1.29
CA GLY A 101 23.71 28.38 -2.57
C GLY A 101 22.25 28.77 -2.71
N ALA A 102 21.98 30.02 -3.09
CA ALA A 102 20.68 30.68 -3.05
C ALA A 102 19.84 30.47 -4.32
N THR A 103 18.50 30.56 -4.14
CA THR A 103 17.42 30.97 -5.08
C THR A 103 17.29 30.25 -6.44
N THR A 104 16.17 29.53 -6.67
CA THR A 104 14.93 29.97 -7.38
C THR A 104 13.96 28.79 -7.47
N GLY A 105 12.65 29.06 -7.45
CA GLY A 105 11.60 28.05 -7.44
C GLY A 105 11.59 27.13 -8.67
N GLY A 106 11.28 25.86 -8.42
CA GLY A 106 11.00 24.83 -9.42
C GLY A 106 10.51 23.60 -8.67
N GLY A 107 9.27 23.18 -8.93
CA GLY A 107 8.68 21.99 -8.31
C GLY A 107 9.59 20.78 -8.53
N GLY A 108 9.85 20.01 -7.46
CA GLY A 108 10.78 18.90 -7.50
C GLY A 108 10.41 17.94 -8.64
N GLU A 109 11.30 17.86 -9.63
CA GLU A 109 11.21 16.88 -10.71
C GLU A 109 11.25 15.49 -10.08
N GLY A 110 10.11 14.81 -10.05
CA GLY A 110 10.01 13.46 -9.51
C GLY A 110 10.62 12.43 -10.44
N TRP A 111 10.67 11.19 -9.98
CA TRP A 111 11.27 10.07 -10.70
C TRP A 111 10.60 9.89 -12.08
N ASN A 112 11.41 9.97 -13.15
CA ASN A 112 11.01 9.96 -14.57
C ASN A 112 10.08 11.11 -15.01
N GLY A 113 10.16 12.28 -14.36
CA GLY A 113 9.29 13.43 -14.67
C GLY A 113 7.85 13.28 -14.16
N ARG A 114 7.52 12.15 -13.51
CA ARG A 114 6.27 11.98 -12.77
C ARG A 114 6.39 12.77 -11.47
N GLY A 115 5.48 13.72 -11.23
CA GLY A 115 5.41 14.46 -9.97
C GLY A 115 5.19 13.54 -8.76
N VAL A 116 5.28 14.11 -7.56
CA VAL A 116 4.97 13.38 -6.32
C VAL A 116 3.47 13.08 -6.26
N MET A 117 3.11 11.82 -5.99
CA MET A 117 1.74 11.39 -5.73
C MET A 117 1.52 11.26 -4.23
N ARG A 118 0.43 11.86 -3.75
CA ARG A 118 -0.01 11.78 -2.36
C ARG A 118 -1.54 11.71 -2.32
N MET A 119 -2.10 10.62 -1.81
CA MET A 119 -3.56 10.50 -1.68
C MET A 119 -3.99 9.62 -0.51
N PRO A 120 -5.15 9.87 0.11
CA PRO A 120 -5.69 8.99 1.14
C PRO A 120 -6.00 7.58 0.61
N PHE A 121 -5.91 6.59 1.48
CA PHE A 121 -6.36 5.22 1.21
C PHE A 121 -7.06 4.60 2.41
N CYS A 122 -7.78 3.50 2.13
CA CYS A 122 -8.32 2.58 3.11
C CYS A 122 -8.10 1.12 2.63
N GLY A 123 -7.44 0.32 3.45
CA GLY A 123 -7.31 -1.13 3.24
C GLY A 123 -8.24 -1.88 4.19
N LEU A 124 -9.19 -2.63 3.66
CA LEU A 124 -10.06 -3.52 4.45
C LEU A 124 -9.54 -4.94 4.39
N TRP A 125 -9.63 -5.65 5.50
CA TRP A 125 -9.05 -6.99 5.66
C TRP A 125 -10.01 -7.91 6.38
N ARG A 126 -10.06 -9.17 5.94
CA ARG A 126 -10.67 -10.27 6.67
C ARG A 126 -9.61 -11.31 7.02
N PHE A 127 -9.70 -11.84 8.23
CA PHE A 127 -8.75 -12.81 8.78
C PHE A 127 -9.44 -14.14 9.13
N ASP A 128 -8.69 -15.23 9.04
CA ASP A 128 -9.12 -16.53 9.56
C ASP A 128 -8.85 -16.66 11.07
N GLU A 129 -9.21 -17.80 11.67
CA GLU A 129 -9.01 -18.06 13.10
C GLU A 129 -7.53 -18.06 13.56
N LYS A 130 -6.59 -18.17 12.62
CA LYS A 130 -5.13 -18.12 12.88
C LYS A 130 -4.57 -16.70 12.72
N GLY A 131 -5.42 -15.73 12.36
CA GLY A 131 -5.04 -14.36 12.06
C GLY A 131 -4.36 -14.22 10.70
N MET A 132 -4.49 -15.18 9.80
CA MET A 132 -4.00 -15.04 8.43
C MET A 132 -5.00 -14.24 7.61
N ALA A 133 -4.54 -13.27 6.82
CA ALA A 133 -5.39 -12.54 5.89
C ALA A 133 -5.95 -13.50 4.83
N VAL A 134 -7.26 -13.51 4.67
CA VAL A 134 -7.99 -14.34 3.70
C VAL A 134 -8.72 -13.51 2.66
N GLU A 135 -8.94 -12.22 2.93
CA GLU A 135 -9.51 -11.30 1.95
C GLU A 135 -9.02 -9.87 2.20
N HIS A 136 -8.74 -9.15 1.12
CA HIS A 136 -8.26 -7.78 1.16
C HIS A 136 -8.96 -6.91 0.10
N TRP A 137 -9.47 -5.75 0.50
CA TRP A 137 -9.95 -4.72 -0.42
C TRP A 137 -9.06 -3.48 -0.35
N GLU A 138 -8.50 -3.12 -1.49
CA GLU A 138 -7.72 -1.91 -1.68
C GLU A 138 -8.63 -0.75 -2.07
N ASN A 139 -8.55 0.38 -1.37
CA ASN A 139 -9.31 1.58 -1.72
C ASN A 139 -8.36 2.78 -1.72
N ALA A 140 -8.11 3.35 -2.88
CA ALA A 140 -7.50 4.67 -3.02
C ALA A 140 -8.60 5.75 -3.09
N ALA A 141 -8.34 6.96 -2.60
CA ALA A 141 -9.30 8.06 -2.68
C ALA A 141 -9.65 8.43 -4.13
N ASP A 142 -8.68 8.35 -5.04
CA ASP A 142 -8.89 8.46 -6.47
C ASP A 142 -8.11 7.36 -7.21
N PRO A 143 -8.73 6.17 -7.41
CA PRO A 143 -8.07 5.06 -8.07
C PRO A 143 -7.70 5.32 -9.53
N GLU A 144 -8.41 6.21 -10.22
CA GLU A 144 -8.11 6.54 -11.63
C GLU A 144 -6.87 7.42 -11.71
N ALA A 145 -6.80 8.46 -10.87
CA ALA A 145 -5.59 9.28 -10.76
C ALA A 145 -4.39 8.44 -10.32
N PHE A 146 -4.60 7.47 -9.42
CA PHE A 146 -3.55 6.54 -9.01
C PHE A 146 -3.06 5.67 -10.17
N GLY A 147 -4.01 5.04 -10.89
CA GLY A 147 -3.73 4.23 -12.07
C GLY A 147 -2.98 4.99 -13.16
N LYS A 148 -3.47 6.20 -13.50
CA LYS A 148 -2.83 7.12 -14.45
C LYS A 148 -1.40 7.46 -14.06
N TRP A 149 -1.18 7.80 -12.78
CA TRP A 149 0.15 8.10 -12.28
C TRP A 149 1.10 6.89 -12.37
N LEU A 150 0.62 5.68 -12.07
CA LEU A 150 1.40 4.44 -12.17
C LEU A 150 1.83 4.12 -13.60
N ILE A 151 0.96 4.37 -14.59
CA ILE A 151 1.25 4.11 -16.02
C ILE A 151 1.95 5.29 -16.73
N GLY A 152 2.07 6.45 -16.07
CA GLY A 152 2.66 7.65 -16.64
C GLY A 152 1.77 8.39 -17.65
N GLY A 153 0.45 8.22 -17.56
CA GLY A 153 -0.53 8.94 -18.39
C GLY A 153 -1.07 10.19 -17.68
N GLU A 154 -1.30 11.27 -18.45
CA GLU A 154 -2.05 12.46 -18.01
C GLU A 154 -3.56 12.18 -17.84
#